data_AF-K9YQD1-F1
#
_entry.id   AF-K9YQD1-F1
#
_cell.length_a   1.000
_cell.length_b   1.000
_cell.length_c   1.000
_cell.angle_alpha   90.00
_cell.angle_beta   90.00
_cell.angle_gamma   90.00
#
_symmetry.space_group_name_H-M   'P 1'
#
loop_
_entity.id
_entity.type
_entity.pdbx_description
1 polymer ?
#
loop_
_entity_poly.entity_id
_entity_poly.type
_entity_poly.pdbx_seq_one_letter_code
_entity_poly.pdbx_strand_id
1 'polypeptide(L)'
;MFTQVRTLLREKKMAAPYQYELRMKAIEAIDQGQKKSEVARRFGISRNTIYLWLKRRETTGSIDPALHYQKGSNPKITDWEKFEAFLEKHQGKTEEEMAEAWEEPISRHTIHRSIEKLNYAKQFPHLVKKK
;
A
#
# COMPACT_ATOMS: atom_id res chain seq x y z
N MET A 1 33.81 -23.94 16.95
CA MET A 1 34.05 -23.87 15.50
C MET A 1 32.74 -24.17 14.78
N PHE A 2 32.31 -23.23 13.94
CA PHE A 2 31.28 -23.33 12.90
C PHE A 2 29.82 -23.54 13.31
N THR A 3 29.27 -22.48 13.88
CA THR A 3 27.93 -21.97 13.58
C THR A 3 27.78 -21.75 12.08
N GLN A 4 27.06 -22.64 11.40
CA GLN A 4 26.29 -22.46 10.14
C GLN A 4 25.86 -23.90 9.80
N VAL A 5 24.59 -24.26 9.63
CA VAL A 5 23.78 -23.99 8.44
C VAL A 5 22.37 -24.47 8.77
N ARG A 6 21.44 -23.53 8.97
CA ARG A 6 20.07 -23.59 8.40
C ARG A 6 19.31 -22.29 8.66
N THR A 7 20.00 -21.18 8.42
CA THR A 7 19.36 -20.09 7.70
C THR A 7 18.97 -20.67 6.35
N LEU A 8 17.67 -20.83 6.08
CA LEU A 8 17.04 -20.66 4.75
C LEU A 8 15.55 -21.06 4.89
N LEU A 9 14.69 -20.14 4.43
CA LEU A 9 13.23 -20.24 4.31
C LEU A 9 12.43 -20.07 5.61
N ARG A 10 12.68 -18.97 6.33
CA ARG A 10 11.58 -18.28 7.02
C ARG A 10 10.80 -17.52 5.96
N GLU A 11 9.74 -18.12 5.43
CA GLU A 11 8.68 -17.37 4.75
C GLU A 11 8.31 -16.19 5.66
N LYS A 12 8.57 -14.97 5.22
CA LYS A 12 8.23 -13.75 5.97
C LYS A 12 6.72 -13.52 5.83
N LYS A 13 5.89 -14.45 6.34
CA LYS A 13 4.50 -14.16 6.67
C LYS A 13 4.56 -13.05 7.71
N MET A 14 4.17 -11.84 7.31
CA MET A 14 4.04 -10.73 8.27
C MET A 14 3.08 -11.22 9.36
N ALA A 15 3.54 -11.22 10.60
CA ALA A 15 2.71 -11.63 11.73
C ALA A 15 1.45 -10.76 11.72
N ALA A 16 0.29 -11.41 11.85
CA ALA A 16 -0.96 -10.69 11.91
C ALA A 16 -0.89 -9.62 13.01
N PRO A 17 -1.40 -8.42 12.77
CA PRO A 17 -1.44 -7.40 13.79
C PRO A 17 -2.18 -7.90 15.05
N TYR A 18 -1.69 -7.52 16.23
CA TYR A 18 -2.40 -7.78 17.48
C TYR A 18 -3.84 -7.25 17.43
N GLN A 19 -4.77 -7.98 18.05
CA GLN A 19 -6.18 -7.62 18.16
C GLN A 19 -6.36 -6.23 18.77
N TYR A 20 -7.36 -5.48 18.30
CA TYR A 20 -7.59 -4.10 18.73
C TYR A 20 -7.81 -3.99 20.24
N GLU A 21 -8.60 -4.89 20.82
CA GLU A 21 -8.88 -4.91 22.26
C GLU A 21 -7.62 -5.03 23.13
N LEU A 22 -6.64 -5.81 22.70
CA LEU A 22 -5.37 -5.97 23.43
C LEU A 22 -4.62 -4.65 23.51
N ARG A 23 -4.63 -3.88 22.41
CA ARG A 23 -3.96 -2.58 22.33
C ARG A 23 -4.65 -1.57 23.23
N MET A 24 -5.98 -1.53 23.15
CA MET A 24 -6.80 -0.65 23.95
C MET A 24 -6.55 -0.88 25.44
N LYS A 25 -6.65 -2.14 25.91
CA LYS A 25 -6.40 -2.49 27.32
C LYS A 25 -4.97 -2.18 27.77
N ALA A 26 -3.98 -2.41 26.90
CA ALA A 26 -2.58 -2.10 27.22
C ALA A 26 -2.34 -0.59 27.34
N ILE A 27 -2.95 0.21 26.46
CA ILE A 27 -2.80 1.67 26.48
C ILE A 27 -3.59 2.28 27.64
N GLU A 28 -4.80 1.80 27.90
CA GLU A 28 -5.61 2.22 29.05
C GLU A 28 -4.87 1.98 30.38
N ALA A 29 -4.21 0.82 30.54
CA ALA A 29 -3.40 0.54 31.71
C ALA A 29 -2.25 1.55 31.90
N ILE A 30 -1.65 2.02 30.80
CA ILE A 30 -0.59 3.04 30.83
C ILE A 30 -1.15 4.42 31.15
N ASP A 31 -2.30 4.76 30.59
CA ASP A 31 -3.01 6.02 30.88
C ASP A 31 -3.45 6.09 32.35
N GLN A 32 -3.75 4.93 32.97
CA GLN A 32 -4.00 4.79 34.42
C GLN A 32 -2.72 4.86 35.28
N GLY A 33 -1.54 5.08 34.67
CA GLY A 33 -0.27 5.26 35.38
C GLY A 33 0.56 4.00 35.58
N GLN A 34 0.18 2.85 35.03
CA GLN A 34 1.00 1.64 35.13
C GLN A 34 2.29 1.77 34.30
N LYS A 35 3.38 1.17 34.79
CA LYS A 35 4.66 1.20 34.08
C LYS A 35 4.59 0.32 32.83
N LYS A 36 5.17 0.80 31.73
CA LYS A 36 5.24 0.08 30.44
C LYS A 36 5.83 -1.33 30.58
N SER A 37 6.78 -1.53 31.49
CA SER A 37 7.40 -2.84 31.78
C SER A 37 6.43 -3.82 32.44
N GLU A 38 5.55 -3.34 33.31
CA GLU A 38 4.56 -4.14 34.01
C GLU A 38 3.44 -4.54 33.05
N VAL A 39 2.95 -3.59 32.26
CA VAL A 39 1.95 -3.82 31.21
C VAL A 39 2.46 -4.83 30.18
N ALA A 40 3.71 -4.70 29.73
CA ALA A 40 4.34 -5.66 28.82
C ALA A 40 4.34 -7.08 29.40
N ARG A 41 4.70 -7.24 30.67
CA ARG A 41 4.71 -8.54 31.35
C ARG A 41 3.30 -9.10 31.52
N ARG A 42 2.34 -8.26 31.95
CA ARG A 42 0.94 -8.64 32.17
C ARG A 42 0.25 -9.14 30.90
N PHE A 43 0.49 -8.48 29.77
CA PHE A 43 -0.13 -8.83 28.48
C PHE A 43 0.72 -9.75 27.60
N GLY A 44 1.90 -10.18 28.06
CA GLY A 44 2.78 -11.07 27.30
C GLY A 44 3.30 -10.47 25.99
N ILE A 45 3.40 -9.14 25.91
CA ILE A 45 3.85 -8.41 24.71
C ILE A 45 5.21 -7.74 24.94
N SER A 46 5.92 -7.46 23.86
CA SER A 46 7.21 -6.76 23.97
C SER A 46 7.01 -5.29 24.37
N ARG A 47 7.95 -4.75 25.17
CA ARG A 47 7.98 -3.30 25.49
C ARG A 47 8.04 -2.43 24.23
N ASN A 48 8.71 -2.91 23.18
CA ASN A 48 8.81 -2.21 21.90
C ASN A 48 7.43 -2.09 21.21
N THR A 49 6.59 -3.13 21.30
CA THR A 49 5.22 -3.11 20.75
C THR A 49 4.39 -2.01 21.40
N ILE A 50 4.46 -1.87 22.72
CA ILE A 50 3.79 -0.80 23.46
C ILE A 50 4.30 0.58 23.01
N TYR A 51 5.62 0.73 22.87
CA TYR A 51 6.22 1.98 22.40
C TYR A 51 5.72 2.37 21.01
N LEU A 52 5.64 1.41 20.08
CA LEU A 52 5.10 1.65 18.73
C LEU A 52 3.63 2.08 18.74
N TRP A 53 2.80 1.52 19.63
CA TRP A 53 1.41 1.94 19.74
C TRP A 53 1.25 3.35 20.31
N LEU A 54 2.04 3.71 21.33
CA LEU A 54 2.03 5.06 21.88
C LEU A 54 2.50 6.09 20.85
N LYS A 55 3.62 5.82 20.18
CA LYS A 55 4.12 6.67 19.09
C LYS A 55 3.08 6.85 17.99
N ARG A 56 2.36 5.78 17.63
CA ARG A 56 1.29 5.86 16.64
C ARG A 56 0.15 6.77 17.11
N ARG A 57 -0.32 6.59 18.35
CA ARG A 57 -1.35 7.45 18.95
C ARG A 57 -0.93 8.92 18.94
N GLU A 58 0.33 9.22 19.25
CA GLU A 58 0.87 10.60 19.18
C GLU A 58 0.86 11.14 17.73
N THR A 59 1.22 10.33 16.74
CA THR A 59 1.31 10.78 15.34
C THR A 59 -0.03 10.84 14.59
N THR A 60 -0.95 9.91 14.85
CA THR A 60 -2.20 9.76 14.07
C THR A 60 -3.46 9.82 14.93
N GLY A 61 -3.36 9.92 16.25
CA GLY A 61 -4.50 9.86 17.18
C GLY A 61 -5.15 8.48 17.33
N SER A 62 -4.67 7.46 16.60
CA SER A 62 -5.26 6.12 16.54
C SER A 62 -4.26 5.03 16.95
N ILE A 63 -4.80 3.96 17.53
CA ILE A 63 -4.07 2.77 17.98
C ILE A 63 -4.24 1.58 17.00
N ASP A 64 -4.94 1.82 15.89
CA ASP A 64 -5.21 0.82 14.86
C ASP A 64 -3.94 0.29 14.23
N PRO A 65 -3.94 -0.95 13.69
CA PRO A 65 -2.82 -1.41 12.89
C PRO A 65 -2.56 -0.48 11.70
N ALA A 66 -1.29 -0.34 11.34
CA ALA A 66 -0.97 0.14 10.00
C ALA A 66 -1.59 -0.88 9.03
N LEU A 67 -2.54 -0.41 8.23
CA LEU A 67 -2.91 -1.08 7.01
C LEU A 67 -1.70 -0.96 6.08
N HIS A 68 -0.77 -1.91 6.20
CA HIS A 68 0.35 -2.04 5.27
C HIS A 68 -0.19 -2.62 3.96
N TYR A 69 -0.99 -1.84 3.22
CA TYR A 69 -1.20 -2.16 1.82
C TYR A 69 0.09 -1.82 1.08
N GLN A 70 0.59 -2.78 0.30
CA GLN A 70 1.63 -2.47 -0.66
C GLN A 70 0.98 -1.56 -1.70
N LYS A 71 1.26 -0.26 -1.64
CA LYS A 71 0.85 0.64 -2.70
C LYS A 71 1.64 0.23 -3.95
N GLY A 72 0.94 -0.23 -4.98
CA GLY A 72 1.56 -0.54 -6.27
C GLY A 72 2.24 0.70 -6.86
N SER A 73 3.00 0.50 -7.94
CA SER A 73 3.60 1.62 -8.67
C SER A 73 2.52 2.61 -9.12
N ASN A 74 2.81 3.91 -9.02
CA ASN A 74 1.88 4.94 -9.49
C ASN A 74 1.69 4.77 -11.01
N PRO A 75 0.45 4.90 -11.53
CA PRO A 75 0.22 4.84 -12.98
C PRO A 75 1.03 5.91 -13.70
N LYS A 76 1.61 5.56 -14.86
CA LYS A 76 2.34 6.51 -15.71
C LYS A 76 1.41 7.46 -16.48
N ILE A 77 0.19 7.02 -16.78
CA ILE A 77 -0.85 7.87 -17.39
C ILE A 77 -1.82 8.26 -16.28
N THR A 78 -1.74 9.52 -15.87
CA THR A 78 -2.56 10.13 -14.82
C THR A 78 -3.66 11.00 -15.43
N ASP A 79 -3.35 11.75 -16.49
CA ASP A 79 -4.28 12.60 -17.23
C ASP A 79 -4.92 11.83 -18.39
N TRP A 80 -6.20 11.48 -18.22
CA TRP A 80 -6.97 10.71 -19.21
C TRP A 80 -7.52 11.57 -20.34
N GLU A 81 -7.79 12.86 -20.11
CA GLU A 81 -8.28 13.77 -21.15
C GLU A 81 -7.17 14.05 -22.16
N LYS A 82 -5.94 14.30 -21.65
CA LYS A 82 -4.76 14.44 -22.50
C LYS A 82 -4.46 13.16 -23.28
N PHE A 83 -4.63 12.00 -22.65
CA PHE A 83 -4.41 10.71 -23.33
C PHE A 83 -5.46 10.45 -24.42
N GLU A 84 -6.73 10.84 -24.21
CA GLU A 84 -7.78 10.73 -25.22
C GLU A 84 -7.49 11.64 -26.44
N ALA A 85 -7.15 12.90 -26.21
CA ALA A 85 -6.76 13.83 -27.29
C ALA A 85 -5.53 13.33 -28.08
N PHE A 86 -4.58 12.69 -27.40
CA PHE A 86 -3.43 12.06 -28.05
C PHE A 86 -3.84 10.90 -28.95
N LEU A 87 -4.73 10.02 -28.48
CA LEU A 87 -5.22 8.90 -29.30
C LEU A 87 -5.95 9.40 -30.54
N GLU A 88 -6.72 10.48 -30.45
CA GLU A 88 -7.38 11.10 -31.60
C GLU A 88 -6.38 11.64 -32.64
N LYS A 89 -5.32 12.29 -32.18
CA LYS A 89 -4.26 12.82 -33.06
C LYS A 89 -3.42 11.73 -33.73
N HIS A 90 -3.32 10.55 -33.10
CA HIS A 90 -2.48 9.45 -33.55
C HIS A 90 -3.28 8.25 -34.10
N GLN A 91 -4.54 8.46 -34.50
CA GLN A 91 -5.35 7.42 -35.14
C GLN A 91 -4.62 6.80 -36.34
N GLY A 92 -4.45 5.47 -36.32
CA GLY A 92 -3.76 4.71 -37.37
C GLY A 92 -2.28 4.42 -37.12
N LYS A 93 -1.67 4.95 -36.04
CA LYS A 93 -0.34 4.51 -35.60
C LYS A 93 -0.40 3.20 -34.84
N THR A 94 0.71 2.47 -34.86
CA THR A 94 0.88 1.28 -34.02
C THR A 94 1.11 1.68 -32.56
N GLU A 95 0.85 0.76 -31.63
CA GLU A 95 1.06 1.02 -30.19
C GLU A 95 2.54 1.29 -29.84
N GLU A 96 3.46 0.80 -30.68
CA GLU A 96 4.91 0.99 -30.55
C GLU A 96 5.29 2.43 -30.90
N GLU A 97 4.80 2.93 -32.03
CA GLU A 97 4.99 4.32 -32.45
C GLU A 97 4.30 5.31 -31.49
N MET A 98 3.16 4.92 -30.90
CA MET A 98 2.49 5.73 -29.88
C MET A 98 3.29 5.80 -28.57
N ALA A 99 3.98 4.72 -28.19
CA ALA A 99 4.83 4.72 -27.00
C ALA A 99 6.03 5.65 -27.16
N GLU A 100 6.59 5.73 -28.37
CA GLU A 100 7.68 6.68 -28.71
C GLU A 100 7.20 8.13 -28.81
N ALA A 101 5.96 8.35 -29.29
CA ALA A 101 5.39 9.68 -29.47
C ALA A 101 4.83 10.31 -28.18
N TRP A 102 4.72 9.55 -27.10
CA TRP A 102 4.23 10.06 -25.80
C TRP A 102 5.32 10.89 -25.11
N GLU A 103 4.91 11.96 -24.42
CA GLU A 103 5.84 12.91 -23.77
C GLU A 103 6.70 12.26 -22.68
N GLU A 104 6.17 11.25 -22.00
CA GLU A 104 6.91 10.48 -21.00
C GLU A 104 7.33 9.11 -21.53
N PRO A 105 8.48 8.56 -21.11
CA PRO A 105 8.89 7.22 -21.53
C PRO A 105 7.95 6.15 -20.95
N ILE A 106 7.01 5.72 -21.78
CA ILE A 106 6.07 4.65 -21.49
C ILE A 106 6.31 3.46 -22.41
N SER A 107 5.97 2.26 -21.93
CA SER A 107 6.10 1.06 -22.74
C SER A 107 4.87 0.90 -23.63
N ARG A 108 5.04 0.21 -24.77
CA ARG A 108 3.92 -0.23 -25.61
C ARG A 108 2.79 -0.92 -24.82
N HIS A 109 3.14 -1.77 -23.86
CA HIS A 109 2.17 -2.44 -22.98
C HIS A 109 1.38 -1.47 -22.08
N THR A 110 1.97 -0.33 -21.73
CA THR A 110 1.30 0.73 -20.98
C THR A 110 0.29 1.46 -21.87
N ILE A 111 0.63 1.75 -23.13
CA ILE A 111 -0.32 2.28 -24.13
C ILE A 111 -1.51 1.33 -24.29
N HIS A 112 -1.25 0.05 -24.56
CA HIS A 112 -2.28 -0.97 -24.76
C HIS A 112 -3.27 -1.04 -23.59
N ARG A 113 -2.76 -1.21 -22.35
CA ARG A 113 -3.60 -1.28 -21.14
C ARG A 113 -4.40 -0.01 -20.90
N SER A 114 -3.85 1.15 -21.25
CA SER A 114 -4.55 2.43 -21.12
C SER A 114 -5.68 2.57 -22.13
N ILE A 115 -5.49 2.09 -23.37
CA ILE A 115 -6.54 2.01 -24.38
C ILE A 115 -7.66 1.05 -23.92
N GLU A 116 -7.31 -0.16 -23.47
CA GLU A 116 -8.28 -1.13 -22.94
C GLU A 116 -9.09 -0.54 -21.78
N LYS A 117 -8.42 0.17 -20.87
CA LYS A 117 -9.06 0.81 -19.73
C LYS A 117 -10.03 1.92 -20.15
N LEU A 118 -9.66 2.74 -21.15
CA LEU A 118 -10.56 3.74 -21.72
C LEU A 118 -11.77 3.08 -22.38
N ASN A 119 -11.56 2.04 -23.17
CA ASN A 119 -12.64 1.31 -23.83
C ASN A 119 -13.60 0.67 -22.82
N TYR A 120 -13.07 0.04 -21.77
CA TYR A 120 -13.86 -0.51 -20.67
C TYR A 120 -14.67 0.58 -19.96
N ALA A 121 -14.07 1.76 -19.73
CA ALA A 121 -14.77 2.89 -19.11
C ALA A 121 -15.90 3.44 -20.00
N LYS A 122 -15.71 3.48 -21.32
CA LYS A 122 -16.75 3.87 -22.29
C LYS A 122 -17.89 2.85 -22.35
N GLN A 123 -17.57 1.56 -22.28
CA GLN A 123 -18.54 0.47 -22.33
C GLN A 123 -19.32 0.31 -21.02
N PHE A 124 -18.67 0.51 -19.86
CA PHE A 124 -19.26 0.32 -18.53
C PHE A 124 -19.09 1.55 -17.63
N PRO A 125 -19.75 2.67 -17.96
CA PRO A 125 -19.55 3.94 -17.25
C PRO A 125 -19.96 3.89 -15.77
N HIS A 126 -20.92 3.02 -15.41
CA HIS A 126 -21.41 2.86 -14.04
C HIS A 126 -20.47 2.02 -13.14
N LEU A 127 -19.53 1.26 -13.71
CA LEU A 127 -18.58 0.41 -12.96
C LEU A 127 -17.27 1.13 -12.66
N VAL A 128 -16.95 2.20 -13.39
CA VAL A 128 -15.74 2.98 -13.17
C VAL A 128 -16.02 4.10 -12.19
N LYS A 129 -15.55 3.95 -10.94
CA LYS A 129 -15.56 5.04 -9.97
C LYS A 129 -14.58 6.12 -10.45
N LYS A 130 -15.11 7.23 -10.98
CA LYS A 130 -14.32 8.46 -11.16
C LYS A 130 -13.78 8.85 -9.78
N LYS A 131 -12.46 8.82 -9.64
CA LYS A 131 -11.76 9.22 -8.41
C LYS A 131 -11.43 10.70 -8.47
#